data_AF-A0A0N4W057-F1
#
_entry.id   AF-A0A0N4W057-F1
#
_cell.length_a   1.000
_cell.length_b   1.000
_cell.length_c   1.000
_cell.angle_alpha   90.00
_cell.angle_beta   90.00
_cell.angle_gamma   90.00
#
_symmetry.space_group_name_H-M   'P 1'
#
loop_
_entity.id
_entity.type
_entity.pdbx_description
1 polymer ?
#
loop_
_entity_poly.entity_id
_entity_poly.type
_entity_poly.pdbx_seq_one_letter_code
_entity_poly.pdbx_strand_id
1 'polypeptide(L)'
;MRWSAIDEPVQPMAAIVLPDFDLFKISANRKEEPYPAGMWDELHVIIMFERRFIWYFMQAYLPTYLTIFISWVSFALGPRAIPARTMLGVNALLAMIFQFGNIMRNLPRVSYIKAIGKLV
;
A
#
# COMPACT_ATOMS: atom_id res chain seq x y z
N MET A 1 -6.87 -17.87 -33.45
CA MET A 1 -6.63 -18.75 -32.28
C MET A 1 -7.76 -18.53 -31.28
N ARG A 2 -8.24 -19.58 -30.57
CA ARG A 2 -9.44 -19.47 -29.70
C ARG A 2 -9.16 -20.02 -28.30
N TRP A 3 -9.71 -19.38 -27.28
CA TRP A 3 -9.74 -19.91 -25.92
C TRP A 3 -10.58 -21.19 -25.83
N SER A 4 -10.29 -22.02 -24.83
CA SER A 4 -11.10 -23.18 -24.50
C SER A 4 -12.51 -22.76 -24.10
N ALA A 5 -13.54 -23.54 -24.46
CA ALA A 5 -14.95 -23.25 -24.16
C ALA A 5 -15.34 -23.51 -22.69
N ILE A 6 -14.36 -23.68 -21.82
CA ILE A 6 -14.53 -23.89 -20.39
C ILE A 6 -14.71 -22.52 -19.73
N ASP A 7 -15.55 -22.41 -18.71
CA ASP A 7 -15.84 -21.14 -18.02
C ASP A 7 -14.59 -20.43 -17.47
N GLU A 8 -13.49 -21.16 -17.26
CA GLU A 8 -12.18 -20.62 -16.86
C GLU A 8 -11.05 -21.18 -17.76
N PRO A 9 -10.74 -20.55 -18.90
CA PRO A 9 -9.72 -21.05 -19.81
C PRO A 9 -8.28 -20.84 -19.31
N VAL A 10 -8.10 -20.04 -18.25
CA VAL A 10 -6.80 -19.73 -17.65
C VAL A 10 -6.86 -20.05 -16.17
N GLN A 11 -6.15 -21.10 -15.76
CA GLN A 11 -6.00 -21.49 -14.36
C GLN A 11 -4.54 -21.36 -13.93
N PRO A 12 -4.28 -20.78 -12.75
CA PRO A 12 -2.93 -20.72 -12.21
C PRO A 12 -2.47 -22.12 -11.79
N MET A 13 -1.25 -22.51 -12.17
CA MET A 13 -0.70 -23.83 -11.85
C MET A 13 -0.34 -23.98 -10.35
N ALA A 14 -0.21 -22.85 -9.65
CA ALA A 14 0.03 -22.77 -8.21
C ALA A 14 -0.65 -21.52 -7.63
N ALA A 15 -0.89 -21.49 -6.32
CA ALA A 15 -1.43 -20.32 -5.65
C ALA A 15 -0.51 -19.12 -5.83
N ILE A 16 -0.97 -18.09 -6.55
CA ILE A 16 -0.23 -16.85 -6.78
C ILE A 16 -0.38 -15.99 -5.52
N VAL A 17 0.65 -15.99 -4.67
CA VAL A 17 0.71 -15.18 -3.46
C VAL A 17 1.77 -14.10 -3.65
N LEU A 18 1.34 -12.84 -3.74
CA LEU A 18 2.25 -11.70 -3.73
C LEU A 18 2.22 -11.04 -2.34
N PRO A 19 3.36 -10.51 -1.85
CA PRO A 19 3.42 -9.92 -0.51
C PRO A 19 2.49 -8.70 -0.32
N ASP A 20 2.39 -7.86 -1.36
CA ASP A 20 1.68 -6.57 -1.31
C ASP A 20 0.36 -6.58 -2.09
N PHE A 21 0.02 -7.69 -2.74
CA PHE A 21 -1.08 -7.77 -3.69
C PHE A 21 -1.82 -9.09 -3.57
N ASP A 22 -3.14 -8.99 -3.51
CA ASP A 22 -4.04 -10.13 -3.56
C ASP A 22 -4.59 -10.26 -4.99
N LEU A 23 -4.68 -11.49 -5.50
CA LEU A 23 -5.26 -11.75 -6.81
C LEU A 23 -6.77 -11.54 -6.74
N PHE A 24 -7.28 -10.55 -7.48
CA PHE A 24 -8.70 -10.22 -7.49
C PHE A 24 -9.46 -10.98 -8.57
N LYS A 25 -8.96 -10.97 -9.81
CA LYS A 25 -9.64 -11.61 -10.95
C LYS A 25 -8.68 -11.93 -12.09
N ILE A 26 -8.89 -13.07 -12.75
CA ILE A 26 -8.25 -13.41 -14.03
C ILE A 26 -9.33 -13.34 -15.12
N SER A 27 -9.04 -12.68 -16.24
CA SER A 27 -9.95 -12.59 -17.39
C SER A 27 -9.19 -12.89 -18.67
N ALA A 28 -9.75 -13.76 -19.51
CA ALA A 28 -9.22 -14.07 -20.82
C ALA A 28 -10.05 -13.36 -21.89
N ASN A 29 -9.40 -12.58 -22.75
CA ASN A 29 -10.02 -11.87 -23.85
C ASN A 29 -9.42 -12.30 -25.17
N ARG A 30 -10.21 -12.23 -26.24
CA ARG A 30 -9.77 -12.39 -27.62
C ARG A 30 -10.09 -11.10 -28.35
N LYS A 31 -9.12 -10.58 -29.12
CA LYS A 31 -9.30 -9.40 -29.97
C LYS A 31 -8.70 -9.67 -31.33
N GLU A 32 -9.35 -9.16 -32.36
CA GLU A 32 -8.79 -9.13 -33.71
C GLU A 32 -8.33 -7.69 -33.97
N GLU A 33 -7.02 -7.51 -34.16
CA GLU A 33 -6.41 -6.19 -34.31
C GLU A 33 -5.83 -6.04 -35.74
N PRO A 34 -6.04 -4.90 -36.40
CA PRO A 34 -5.48 -4.64 -37.71
C PRO A 34 -3.96 -4.37 -37.62
N TYR A 35 -3.18 -5.15 -38.38
CA TYR A 35 -1.75 -4.93 -38.59
C TYR A 35 -1.47 -4.56 -40.05
N PRO A 36 -0.30 -3.96 -40.35
CA PRO A 36 0.08 -3.61 -41.72
C PRO A 36 0.07 -4.79 -42.71
N ALA A 37 0.18 -6.02 -42.21
CA ALA A 37 0.17 -7.26 -43.00
C ALA A 37 -1.20 -7.96 -43.04
N GLY A 38 -2.26 -7.39 -42.45
CA GLY A 38 -3.62 -7.95 -42.41
C GLY A 38 -4.24 -7.98 -41.01
N MET A 39 -5.37 -8.67 -40.85
CA MET A 39 -6.02 -8.86 -39.54
C MET A 39 -5.33 -9.99 -38.78
N TRP A 40 -4.94 -9.74 -37.54
CA TRP A 40 -4.33 -10.75 -36.67
C TRP A 40 -5.18 -11.00 -35.44
N ASP A 41 -5.17 -12.25 -35.02
CA ASP A 41 -6.00 -12.75 -33.94
C ASP A 41 -5.15 -12.82 -32.66
N GLU A 42 -5.48 -12.02 -31.65
CA GLU A 42 -4.73 -11.88 -30.41
C GLU A 42 -5.49 -12.42 -29.21
N LEU A 43 -4.76 -13.12 -28.34
CA LEU A 43 -5.27 -13.67 -27.09
C LEU A 43 -4.64 -12.88 -25.94
N HIS A 44 -5.47 -12.19 -25.17
CA HIS A 44 -5.07 -11.36 -24.04
C HIS A 44 -5.47 -12.02 -22.73
N VAL A 45 -4.53 -12.12 -21.78
CA VAL A 45 -4.82 -12.53 -20.40
C VAL A 45 -4.65 -11.32 -19.52
N ILE A 46 -5.72 -10.93 -18.84
CA ILE A 46 -5.75 -9.79 -17.93
C ILE A 46 -5.81 -10.34 -16.51
N ILE A 47 -4.79 -10.02 -15.71
CA ILE A 47 -4.68 -10.41 -14.32
C ILE A 47 -4.84 -9.15 -13.47
N MET A 48 -5.93 -9.09 -12.71
CA MET A 48 -6.24 -7.97 -11.82
C MET A 48 -5.78 -8.29 -10.40
N PHE A 49 -4.98 -7.40 -9.84
CA PHE A 49 -4.45 -7.48 -8.48
C PHE A 49 -4.97 -6.32 -7.63
N GLU A 50 -5.44 -6.61 -6.42
CA GLU A 50 -5.81 -5.62 -5.41
C GLU A 50 -4.64 -5.38 -4.46
N ARG A 51 -4.35 -4.12 -4.12
CA ARG A 51 -3.24 -3.77 -3.23
C ARG A 51 -3.65 -3.94 -1.76
N ARG A 52 -2.86 -4.69 -1.00
CA ARG A 52 -3.06 -4.86 0.44
C ARG A 52 -2.62 -3.61 1.21
N PHE A 53 -3.58 -2.80 1.65
CA PHE A 53 -3.31 -1.48 2.26
C PHE A 53 -3.21 -1.47 3.79
N ILE A 54 -3.66 -2.54 4.46
CA ILE A 54 -3.81 -2.62 5.93
C ILE A 54 -2.51 -2.36 6.68
N TRP A 55 -1.39 -2.92 6.22
CA TRP A 55 -0.08 -2.71 6.84
C TRP A 55 0.34 -1.23 6.78
N TYR A 56 0.20 -0.60 5.61
CA TYR A 56 0.52 0.81 5.40
C TYR A 56 -0.41 1.74 6.19
N PHE A 57 -1.70 1.38 6.29
CA PHE A 57 -2.68 2.10 7.09
C PHE A 57 -2.27 2.06 8.57
N MET A 58 -2.03 0.89 9.13
CA MET A 58 -1.60 0.76 10.53
C MET A 58 -0.32 1.57 10.81
N GLN A 59 0.63 1.57 9.88
CA GLN A 59 1.89 2.30 10.01
C GLN A 59 1.74 3.83 9.87
N ALA A 60 0.73 4.31 9.13
CA ALA A 60 0.43 5.74 8.97
C ALA A 60 -0.41 6.31 10.12
N TYR A 61 -1.31 5.50 10.70
CA TYR A 61 -2.17 5.91 11.82
C TYR A 61 -1.43 5.85 13.17
N LEU A 62 -0.46 4.96 13.34
CA LEU A 62 0.35 4.90 14.56
C LEU A 62 1.02 6.25 14.91
N PRO A 63 1.72 6.94 14.00
CA PRO A 63 2.31 8.25 14.25
C PRO A 63 1.29 9.33 14.65
N THR A 64 0.11 9.35 14.02
CA THR A 64 -0.92 10.35 14.34
C THR A 64 -1.52 10.11 15.73
N TYR A 65 -1.80 8.87 16.10
CA TYR A 65 -2.24 8.53 17.45
C TYR A 65 -1.18 8.86 18.50
N LEU A 66 0.08 8.50 18.27
CA LEU A 66 1.18 8.83 19.17
C LEU A 66 1.37 10.35 19.34
N THR A 67 1.12 11.15 18.30
CA THR A 67 1.12 12.62 18.38
C THR A 67 0.02 13.14 19.31
N ILE A 68 -1.18 12.55 19.24
CA ILE A 68 -2.29 12.85 20.17
C ILE A 68 -1.91 12.46 21.61
N PHE A 69 -1.30 11.30 21.81
CA PHE A 69 -0.83 10.87 23.13
C PHE A 69 0.23 11.82 23.72
N ILE A 70 1.21 12.27 22.95
CA ILE A 70 2.23 13.24 23.40
C ILE A 70 1.58 14.57 23.79
N SER A 71 0.57 15.01 23.03
CA SER A 71 -0.25 16.20 23.36
C SER A 71 -0.98 16.06 24.70
N TRP A 72 -1.40 14.86 25.09
CA TRP A 72 -2.07 14.64 26.39
C TRP A 72 -1.08 14.48 27.54
N VAL A 73 0.08 13.87 27.27
CA VAL A 73 1.17 13.72 28.23
C VAL A 73 1.70 15.09 28.67
N SER A 74 1.76 16.08 27.78
CA SER A 74 2.15 17.46 28.16
C SER A 74 1.15 18.12 29.13
N PHE A 75 -0.14 17.75 29.06
CA PHE A 75 -1.20 18.29 29.91
C PHE A 75 -1.38 17.52 31.23
N ALA A 76 -1.16 16.20 31.23
CA ALA A 76 -1.34 15.32 32.39
C ALA A 76 -0.31 15.53 33.52
N LEU A 77 0.71 16.33 33.25
CA LEU A 77 1.92 16.37 34.01
C LEU A 77 2.10 17.73 34.68
N GLY A 78 1.42 17.90 35.82
CA GLY A 78 1.51 19.11 36.65
C GLY A 78 2.94 19.53 37.05
N PRO A 79 3.15 20.79 37.44
CA PRO A 79 4.39 21.57 37.25
C PRO A 79 5.69 21.13 37.97
N ARG A 80 5.70 20.02 38.73
CA ARG A 80 6.78 19.70 39.69
C ARG A 80 7.89 18.75 39.20
N ALA A 81 7.74 18.11 38.04
CA ALA A 81 8.76 17.18 37.49
C ALA A 81 8.86 17.26 35.96
N ILE A 82 9.11 18.47 35.44
CA ILE A 82 9.12 18.81 34.01
C ILE A 82 10.16 18.00 33.18
N PRO A 83 11.43 17.81 33.60
CA PRO A 83 12.48 17.32 32.71
C PRO A 83 12.37 15.83 32.33
N ALA A 84 11.93 14.95 33.24
CA ALA A 84 11.78 13.52 32.94
C ALA A 84 10.67 13.27 31.90
N ARG A 85 9.69 14.17 31.84
CA ARG A 85 8.46 14.02 31.07
C ARG A 85 8.63 14.53 29.65
N THR A 86 9.30 15.68 29.50
CA THR A 86 9.76 16.16 28.20
C THR A 86 10.77 15.21 27.58
N MET A 87 11.68 14.62 28.36
CA MET A 87 12.66 13.66 27.84
C MET A 87 11.99 12.39 27.27
N LEU A 88 10.99 11.85 27.95
CA LEU A 88 10.21 10.70 27.44
C LEU A 88 9.38 11.06 26.20
N GLY A 89 8.73 12.24 26.19
CA GLY A 89 7.96 12.71 25.04
C GLY A 89 8.83 12.97 23.79
N VAL A 90 10.02 13.55 23.98
CA VAL A 90 10.98 13.81 22.89
C VAL A 90 11.55 12.51 22.33
N ASN A 91 11.87 11.52 23.18
CA ASN A 91 12.36 10.22 22.70
C ASN A 91 11.28 9.47 21.90
N ALA A 92 10.00 9.54 22.34
CA ALA A 92 8.88 8.98 21.60
C ALA A 92 8.66 9.70 20.24
N LEU A 93 8.78 11.03 20.21
CA LEU A 93 8.69 11.81 18.98
C LEU A 93 9.83 11.48 18.00
N LEU A 94 11.05 11.33 18.49
CA LEU A 94 12.20 10.93 17.68
C LEU A 94 11.99 9.54 17.08
N ALA A 95 11.51 8.57 17.87
CA ALA A 95 11.18 7.23 17.40
C ALA A 95 10.09 7.27 16.30
N MET A 96 9.07 8.12 16.43
CA MET A 96 8.06 8.31 15.37
C MET A 96 8.64 8.87 14.08
N ILE A 97 9.52 9.87 14.17
CA ILE A 97 10.16 10.48 13.00
C ILE A 97 11.02 9.43 12.26
N PHE A 98 11.74 8.59 13.02
CA PHE A 98 12.50 7.47 12.45
C PHE A 98 11.59 6.45 11.76
N GLN A 99 10.48 6.06 12.40
CA GLN A 99 9.49 5.15 11.83
C GLN A 99 8.91 5.71 10.52
N PHE A 100 8.53 6.99 10.50
CA PHE A 100 8.00 7.68 9.32
C PHE A 100 9.02 7.74 8.19
N GLY A 101 10.28 8.06 8.51
CA GLY A 101 11.37 8.02 7.55
C GLY A 101 11.60 6.63 6.94
N ASN A 102 11.38 5.56 7.70
CA ASN A 102 11.49 4.18 7.22
C ASN A 102 10.33 3.83 6.25
N ILE A 103 9.09 4.22 6.57
CA ILE A 103 7.91 4.04 5.69
C ILE A 103 8.13 4.69 4.33
N MET A 104 8.62 5.93 4.34
CA MET A 104 8.85 6.71 3.12
C MET A 104 9.97 6.16 2.25
N ARG A 105 10.85 5.32 2.81
CA ARG A 105 11.91 4.61 2.06
C ARG A 105 11.43 3.30 1.46
N ASN A 106 10.44 2.65 2.07
CA ASN A 106 9.87 1.39 1.60
C ASN A 106 8.78 1.57 0.53
N LEU A 107 8.26 2.77 0.33
CA LEU A 107 7.41 3.09 -0.82
C LEU A 107 8.29 3.42 -2.05
N PRO A 108 7.98 2.89 -3.25
CA PRO A 108 8.60 3.38 -4.47
C PRO A 108 8.37 4.90 -4.55
N ARG A 109 9.44 5.65 -4.80
CA ARG A 109 9.39 7.10 -4.95
C ARG A 109 8.63 7.42 -6.23
N VAL A 110 7.42 7.92 -6.07
CA VAL A 110 6.56 8.26 -7.20
C VAL A 110 6.10 9.71 -7.04
N SER A 111 6.19 10.50 -8.11
CA SER A 111 6.03 11.96 -8.07
C SER A 111 4.57 12.45 -8.09
N TYR A 112 3.58 11.58 -8.19
CA TYR A 112 2.17 11.96 -8.11
C TYR A 112 1.64 11.91 -6.67
N ILE A 113 0.69 12.81 -6.35
CA ILE A 113 -0.02 12.85 -5.07
C ILE A 113 -0.71 11.51 -4.87
N LYS A 114 -0.11 10.66 -4.03
CA LYS A 114 -0.74 9.43 -3.53
C LYS A 114 -1.73 9.86 -2.45
N ALA A 115 -2.86 9.15 -2.30
CA ALA A 115 -3.86 9.47 -1.26
C ALA A 115 -3.25 9.64 0.16
N ILE A 116 -2.16 8.91 0.43
CA ILE A 116 -1.34 9.03 1.65
C ILE A 116 -0.74 10.44 1.87
N GLY A 117 -0.35 11.14 0.81
CA GLY A 117 0.22 12.50 0.90
C GLY A 117 -0.83 13.61 1.04
N LYS A 118 -2.13 13.31 0.89
CA LYS A 118 -3.23 14.28 0.99
C LYS A 118 -3.87 14.33 2.39
N LEU A 119 -3.41 13.48 3.30
CA LEU A 119 -3.87 13.38 4.71
C LEU A 119 -2.89 14.01 5.71
N VAL A 120 -1.86 14.71 5.23
CA VAL A 120 -0.95 15.54 6.04
C VAL A 120 -1.23 17.01 5.76
#